data_AF-A0A1X0SAQ6-F1
#
_entry.id   AF-A0A1X0SAQ6-F1
#
_cell.length_a   1.000
_cell.length_b   1.000
_cell.length_c   1.000
_cell.angle_alpha   90.00
_cell.angle_beta   90.00
_cell.angle_gamma   90.00
#
_symmetry.space_group_name_H-M   'P 1'
#
loop_
_entity.id
_entity.type
_entity.pdbx_description
1 polymer ?
#
loop_
_entity_poly.entity_id
_entity_poly.type
_entity_poly.pdbx_seq_one_letter_code
_entity_poly.pdbx_strand_id
1 'polypeptide(L)'
;MKVKSKPGDLSTLNDKHQAFLERDYKDFSSATLDQAMDSLTNEFKDLKVSKSAVHRFMTEKCALTLKKAHFHSKERNSPESVEKRYTWVQKWNKTDMDFESNCVFVAKYVESRGYRCVHLPSYSSEFNPIEQFWSVVKNNVKRNRFLETETLIIRISEAPNSLKLNDFKCFVWHSHKCFGICRNKQEL
;
A
#
# COMPACT_ATOMS: atom_id res chain seq x y z
N MET A 1 31.12 51.26 -1.86
CA MET A 1 31.13 49.99 -2.63
C MET A 1 30.65 48.88 -1.71
N LYS A 2 29.46 48.31 -1.94
CA LYS A 2 28.97 47.14 -1.19
C LYS A 2 29.51 45.88 -1.89
N VAL A 3 30.40 45.16 -1.23
CA VAL A 3 30.87 43.85 -1.68
C VAL A 3 29.72 42.86 -1.50
N LYS A 4 29.24 42.28 -2.59
CA LYS A 4 28.32 41.13 -2.57
C LYS A 4 29.13 39.89 -2.14
N SER A 5 28.81 39.27 -1.00
CA SER A 5 29.30 37.92 -0.72
C SER A 5 28.36 36.89 -1.37
N LYS A 6 28.97 35.84 -1.95
CA LYS A 6 28.29 34.75 -2.65
C LYS A 6 27.60 33.79 -1.66
N PRO A 7 26.51 33.09 -2.06
CA PRO A 7 25.79 32.18 -1.19
C PRO A 7 26.50 30.82 -1.14
N GLY A 8 27.18 30.55 -0.02
CA GLY A 8 27.58 29.21 0.37
C GLY A 8 26.75 28.81 1.59
N ASP A 9 25.58 28.23 1.34
CA ASP A 9 24.74 27.63 2.39
C ASP A 9 25.43 26.34 2.87
N LEU A 10 26.16 26.45 3.98
CA LEU A 10 26.66 25.30 4.73
C LEU A 10 25.44 24.51 5.19
N SER A 11 25.21 23.31 4.63
CA SER A 11 24.08 22.48 5.04
C SER A 11 24.13 22.28 6.56
N THR A 12 23.12 22.81 7.25
CA THR A 12 23.03 22.77 8.72
C THR A 12 23.07 21.32 9.26
N LEU A 13 22.74 20.34 8.40
CA LEU A 13 22.88 18.92 8.65
C LEU A 13 24.13 18.34 7.96
N ASN A 14 24.90 17.51 8.67
CA ASN A 14 26.20 16.96 8.23
C ASN A 14 26.34 15.48 8.69
N ASP A 15 27.49 14.87 8.39
CA ASP A 15 27.76 13.46 8.64
C ASP A 15 27.60 13.02 10.11
N LYS A 16 27.82 13.92 11.08
CA LYS A 16 27.60 13.62 12.51
C LYS A 16 26.11 13.43 12.81
N HIS A 17 25.26 14.27 12.22
CA HIS A 17 23.81 14.17 12.36
C HIS A 17 23.27 12.94 11.63
N GLN A 18 23.87 12.58 10.50
CA GLN A 18 23.54 11.35 9.78
C GLN A 18 23.85 10.11 10.63
N ALA A 19 25.05 10.00 11.19
CA ALA A 19 25.43 8.87 12.04
C ALA A 19 24.52 8.73 13.27
N PHE A 20 24.12 9.85 13.88
CA PHE A 20 23.14 9.87 14.97
C PHE A 20 21.78 9.31 14.54
N LEU A 21 21.24 9.78 13.41
CA LEU A 21 19.96 9.31 12.87
C LEU A 21 19.99 7.84 12.46
N GLU A 22 21.08 7.38 11.84
CA GLU A 22 21.23 5.97 11.48
C GLU A 22 21.34 5.06 12.70
N ARG A 23 21.99 5.50 13.78
CA ARG A 23 22.07 4.74 15.02
C ARG A 23 20.70 4.57 15.68
N ASP A 24 19.94 5.67 15.78
CA ASP A 24 18.74 5.69 16.64
C ASP A 24 17.43 5.42 15.87
N TYR A 25 17.42 5.61 14.55
CA TYR A 25 16.19 5.58 13.73
C TYR A 25 16.22 4.61 12.54
N LYS A 26 17.35 3.97 12.22
CA LYS A 26 17.43 3.02 11.10
C LYS A 26 16.54 1.80 11.29
N ASP A 27 16.50 1.25 12.50
CA ASP A 27 15.73 0.05 12.83
C ASP A 27 14.43 0.35 13.58
N PHE A 28 14.13 1.63 13.85
CA PHE A 28 13.00 2.03 14.69
C PHE A 28 11.76 2.40 13.84
N SER A 29 10.99 1.38 13.43
CA SER A 29 9.88 1.53 12.47
C SER A 29 8.68 2.37 12.95
N SER A 30 8.63 2.75 14.22
CA SER A 30 7.53 3.50 14.84
C SER A 30 7.90 4.96 15.18
N ALA A 31 9.15 5.36 15.00
CA ALA A 31 9.59 6.71 15.30
C ALA A 31 8.90 7.73 14.39
N THR A 32 8.48 8.84 14.98
CA THR A 32 7.93 9.96 14.25
C THR A 32 9.02 10.96 13.86
N LEU A 33 8.77 11.72 12.80
CA LEU A 33 9.66 12.81 12.38
C LEU A 33 9.83 13.88 13.47
N ASP A 34 8.81 14.10 14.32
CA ASP A 34 8.90 15.03 15.45
C ASP A 34 9.88 14.51 16.50
N GLN A 35 9.85 13.21 16.82
CA GLN A 35 10.81 12.60 17.75
C GLN A 35 12.24 12.70 17.22
N ALA A 36 12.45 12.48 15.92
CA ALA A 36 13.76 12.64 15.30
C ALA A 36 14.27 14.08 15.36
N MET A 37 13.40 15.06 15.11
CA MET A 37 13.75 16.48 15.19
C MET A 37 14.05 16.93 16.63
N ASP A 38 13.24 16.51 17.60
CA ASP A 38 13.46 16.81 19.02
C ASP A 38 14.77 16.19 19.52
N SER A 39 15.03 14.94 19.14
CA SER A 39 16.27 14.23 19.52
C SER A 39 17.52 14.92 18.94
N LEU A 40 17.46 15.35 17.67
CA LEU A 40 18.54 16.12 17.04
C LEU A 40 18.77 17.46 17.75
N THR A 41 17.71 18.18 18.09
CA THR A 41 17.83 19.52 18.69
C THR A 41 18.25 19.45 20.17
N ASN A 42 17.91 18.36 20.86
CA ASN A 42 18.36 18.09 22.23
C ASN A 42 19.84 17.69 22.29
N GLU A 43 20.29 16.83 21.37
CA GLU A 43 21.68 16.38 21.30
C GLU A 43 22.61 17.49 20.77
N PHE A 44 22.15 18.24 19.77
CA PHE A 44 22.90 19.32 19.13
C PHE A 44 22.22 20.66 19.42
N LYS A 45 22.48 21.23 20.61
CA LYS A 45 21.79 22.45 21.10
C LYS A 45 21.92 23.69 20.21
N ASP A 46 22.98 23.76 19.42
CA ASP A 46 23.23 24.85 18.46
C ASP A 46 22.56 24.61 17.09
N LEU A 47 21.93 23.45 16.91
CA LEU A 47 21.31 23.06 15.64
C LEU A 47 19.96 23.74 15.46
N LYS A 48 19.89 24.69 14.53
CA LYS A 48 18.63 25.31 14.12
C LYS A 48 18.15 24.72 12.81
N VAL A 49 17.27 23.72 12.89
CA VAL A 49 16.77 22.99 11.71
C VAL A 49 15.25 22.98 11.66
N SER A 50 14.67 22.97 10.46
CA SER A 50 13.23 22.84 10.27
C SER A 50 12.82 21.38 10.05
N LYS A 51 11.57 21.04 10.38
CA LYS A 51 11.00 19.70 10.18
C LYS A 51 11.13 19.21 8.73
N SER A 52 10.94 20.11 7.76
CA SER A 52 11.11 19.79 6.33
C SER A 52 12.57 19.51 5.95
N ALA A 53 13.53 20.20 6.57
CA ALA A 53 14.95 19.96 6.34
C ALA A 53 15.39 18.61 6.94
N VAL A 54 14.90 18.25 8.12
CA VAL A 54 15.13 16.92 8.73
C VAL A 54 14.51 15.81 7.87
N HIS A 55 13.25 15.97 7.44
CA HIS A 55 12.58 15.02 6.56
C HIS A 55 13.40 14.78 5.28
N ARG A 56 13.74 15.87 4.58
CA ARG A 56 14.52 15.80 3.34
C ARG A 56 15.86 15.11 3.55
N PHE A 57 16.56 15.44 4.62
CA PHE A 57 17.85 14.84 4.95
C PHE A 57 17.73 13.34 5.26
N MET A 58 16.74 12.94 6.06
CA MET A 58 16.47 11.52 6.37
C MET A 58 16.14 10.72 5.10
N THR A 59 15.35 11.29 4.19
CA THR A 59 14.95 10.59 2.95
C THR A 59 16.05 10.56 1.89
N GLU A 60 16.80 11.66 1.71
CA GLU A 60 17.77 11.81 0.62
C GLU A 60 19.19 11.37 1.01
N LYS A 61 19.59 11.54 2.27
CA LYS A 61 20.95 11.25 2.74
C LYS A 61 21.04 9.98 3.59
N CYS A 62 20.06 9.74 4.46
CA CYS A 62 20.01 8.53 5.29
C CYS A 62 19.25 7.35 4.64
N ALA A 63 18.69 7.55 3.43
CA ALA A 63 17.86 6.56 2.72
C ALA A 63 16.71 5.96 3.56
N LEU A 64 16.20 6.71 4.55
CA LEU A 64 15.11 6.27 5.43
C LEU A 64 13.75 6.56 4.76
N THR A 65 12.88 5.55 4.72
CA THR A 65 11.50 5.72 4.24
C THR A 65 10.57 6.02 5.41
N LEU A 66 10.07 7.25 5.50
CA LEU A 66 9.10 7.65 6.51
C LEU A 66 7.67 7.33 6.02
N LYS A 67 7.03 6.33 6.64
CA LYS A 67 5.61 6.05 6.37
C LYS A 67 4.75 7.03 7.16
N LYS A 68 3.74 7.61 6.51
CA LYS A 68 2.75 8.44 7.18
C LYS A 68 1.92 7.55 8.10
N ALA A 69 1.87 7.89 9.40
CA ALA A 69 0.96 7.22 10.33
C ALA A 69 -0.49 7.46 9.88
N HIS A 70 -1.22 6.37 9.62
CA HIS A 70 -2.64 6.43 9.37
C HIS A 70 -3.36 6.28 10.70
N PHE A 71 -3.93 7.38 11.19
CA PHE A 71 -4.76 7.34 12.39
C PHE A 71 -6.07 6.62 12.07
N HIS A 72 -6.39 5.61 12.86
CA HIS A 72 -7.74 5.06 12.87
C HIS A 72 -8.65 5.97 13.67
N SER A 73 -9.89 6.12 13.20
CA SER A 73 -10.91 6.87 13.92
C SER A 73 -11.19 6.18 15.26
N LYS A 74 -11.47 6.95 16.32
CA LYS A 74 -11.79 6.40 17.64
C LYS A 74 -13.06 5.54 17.59
N GLU A 75 -13.95 5.89 16.67
CA GLU A 75 -15.22 5.21 16.39
C GLU A 75 -15.01 3.77 15.90
N ARG A 76 -13.85 3.42 15.33
CA ARG A 76 -13.54 2.05 14.88
C ARG A 76 -13.59 1.04 16.03
N ASN A 77 -13.17 1.46 17.23
CA ASN A 77 -13.20 0.65 18.45
C ASN A 77 -14.22 1.19 19.46
N SER A 78 -15.23 1.95 19.00
CA SER A 78 -16.37 2.29 19.86
C SER A 78 -17.09 1.01 20.32
N PRO A 79 -17.76 1.05 21.48
CA PRO A 79 -18.57 -0.07 21.95
C PRO A 79 -19.56 -0.58 20.88
N GLU A 80 -20.18 0.35 20.14
CA GLU A 80 -21.11 0.01 19.06
C GLU A 80 -20.43 -0.74 17.90
N SER A 81 -19.26 -0.29 17.44
CA SER A 81 -18.51 -0.96 16.36
C SER A 81 -17.96 -2.31 16.79
N VAL A 82 -17.61 -2.47 18.06
CA VAL A 82 -17.20 -3.75 18.64
C VAL A 82 -18.39 -4.71 18.72
N GLU A 83 -19.55 -4.25 19.19
CA GLU A 83 -20.78 -5.05 19.28
C GLU A 83 -21.26 -5.50 17.89
N LYS A 84 -21.19 -4.63 16.88
CA LYS A 84 -21.49 -4.99 15.48
C LYS A 84 -20.58 -6.10 14.96
N ARG A 85 -19.28 -6.06 15.29
CA ARG A 85 -18.34 -7.14 14.91
C ARG A 85 -18.64 -8.43 15.66
N TYR A 86 -18.90 -8.34 16.97
CA TYR A 86 -19.23 -9.49 17.80
C TYR A 86 -20.49 -10.20 17.28
N THR A 87 -21.59 -9.47 17.10
CA THR A 87 -22.85 -10.02 16.59
C THR A 87 -22.70 -10.63 15.20
N TRP A 88 -21.93 -10.02 14.30
CA TRP A 88 -21.64 -10.57 12.99
C TRP A 88 -20.88 -11.91 13.09
N VAL A 89 -19.83 -11.99 13.91
CA VAL A 89 -19.04 -13.21 14.13
C VAL A 89 -19.91 -14.31 14.76
N GLN A 90 -20.73 -13.98 15.76
CA GLN A 90 -21.64 -14.94 16.40
C GLN A 90 -22.70 -15.48 15.42
N LYS A 91 -23.20 -14.63 14.51
CA LYS A 91 -24.12 -15.08 13.45
C LYS A 91 -23.43 -16.03 12.49
N TRP A 92 -22.17 -15.74 12.13
CA TRP A 92 -21.36 -16.58 11.25
C TRP A 92 -20.99 -17.93 11.87
N ASN A 93 -20.59 -17.96 13.15
CA ASN A 93 -20.26 -19.19 13.86
C ASN A 93 -21.42 -20.19 13.97
N LYS A 94 -22.66 -19.70 13.79
CA LYS A 94 -23.87 -20.55 13.76
C LYS A 94 -24.14 -21.16 12.39
N THR A 95 -23.35 -20.82 11.37
CA THR A 95 -23.43 -21.40 10.03
C THR A 95 -22.42 -22.53 9.86
N ASP A 96 -22.62 -23.38 8.85
CA ASP A 96 -21.69 -24.47 8.49
C ASP A 96 -20.39 -23.95 7.82
N MET A 97 -20.11 -22.66 7.90
CA MET A 97 -18.94 -22.05 7.28
C MET A 97 -17.77 -21.93 8.26
N ASP A 98 -16.99 -22.99 8.39
CA ASP A 98 -15.68 -22.95 9.03
C ASP A 98 -14.62 -22.51 8.01
N PHE A 99 -13.90 -21.42 8.29
CA PHE A 99 -12.91 -20.83 7.38
C PHE A 99 -11.72 -21.76 7.09
N GLU A 100 -11.35 -22.62 8.04
CA GLU A 100 -10.22 -23.53 7.88
C GLU A 100 -10.61 -24.75 7.03
N SER A 101 -11.76 -25.36 7.27
CA SER A 101 -12.25 -26.47 6.45
C SER A 101 -12.85 -26.03 5.11
N ASN A 102 -13.46 -24.84 5.00
CA ASN A 102 -14.05 -24.33 3.76
C ASN A 102 -13.02 -24.16 2.64
N CYS A 103 -11.77 -23.80 2.94
CA CYS A 103 -10.72 -23.75 1.92
C CYS A 103 -10.51 -25.14 1.27
N VAL A 104 -10.59 -26.21 2.05
CA VAL A 104 -10.52 -27.60 1.57
C VAL A 104 -11.79 -27.97 0.80
N PHE A 105 -12.97 -27.50 1.24
CA PHE A 105 -14.23 -27.75 0.54
C PHE A 105 -14.33 -27.01 -0.80
N VAL A 106 -13.81 -25.78 -0.91
CA VAL A 106 -13.84 -25.01 -2.16
C VAL A 106 -13.02 -25.71 -3.24
N ALA A 107 -11.79 -26.15 -2.93
CA ALA A 107 -10.98 -26.88 -3.89
C ALA A 107 -11.66 -28.18 -4.33
N LYS A 108 -12.14 -29.00 -3.38
CA LYS A 108 -12.88 -30.24 -3.67
C LYS A 108 -14.16 -30.00 -4.47
N TYR A 109 -14.88 -28.92 -4.17
CA TYR A 109 -16.09 -28.52 -4.90
C TYR A 109 -15.74 -28.13 -6.33
N VAL A 110 -14.74 -27.27 -6.54
CA VAL A 110 -14.26 -26.85 -7.86
C VAL A 110 -13.83 -28.09 -8.69
N GLU A 111 -13.10 -29.02 -8.08
CA GLU A 111 -12.69 -30.29 -8.70
C GLU A 111 -13.88 -31.21 -9.02
N SER A 112 -14.86 -31.33 -8.12
CA SER A 112 -16.09 -32.11 -8.35
C SER A 112 -16.93 -31.59 -9.53
N ARG A 113 -16.77 -30.30 -9.86
CA ARG A 113 -17.40 -29.65 -11.02
C ARG A 113 -16.56 -29.78 -12.30
N GLY A 114 -15.42 -30.48 -12.23
CA GLY A 114 -14.52 -30.77 -13.35
C GLY A 114 -13.45 -29.70 -13.62
N TYR A 115 -13.32 -28.69 -12.75
CA TYR A 115 -12.31 -27.64 -12.89
C TYR A 115 -11.01 -28.03 -12.19
N ARG A 116 -9.90 -27.41 -12.58
CA ARG A 116 -8.59 -27.57 -11.92
C ARG A 116 -8.19 -26.27 -11.23
N CYS A 117 -7.71 -26.39 -10.00
CA CYS A 117 -7.13 -25.27 -9.26
C CYS A 117 -5.67 -25.07 -9.67
N VAL A 118 -5.29 -23.82 -9.92
CA VAL A 118 -3.88 -23.42 -10.12
C VAL A 118 -3.50 -22.49 -8.98
N HIS A 119 -2.53 -22.91 -8.18
CA HIS A 119 -2.02 -22.11 -7.07
C HIS A 119 -0.87 -21.22 -7.57
N LEU A 120 -0.97 -19.93 -7.30
CA LEU A 120 0.09 -18.97 -7.58
C LEU A 120 1.09 -18.94 -6.41
N PRO A 121 2.39 -18.73 -6.68
CA PRO A 121 3.36 -18.46 -5.64
C PRO A 121 3.00 -17.20 -4.84
N SER A 122 3.50 -17.10 -3.61
CA SER A 122 3.32 -15.92 -2.78
C SER A 122 3.85 -14.67 -3.48
N TYR A 123 3.12 -13.56 -3.35
CA TYR A 123 3.46 -12.25 -3.94
C TYR A 123 3.53 -12.19 -5.47
N SER A 124 3.04 -13.21 -6.19
CA SER A 124 3.07 -13.23 -7.66
C SER A 124 1.77 -12.72 -8.31
N SER A 125 1.42 -11.47 -8.01
CA SER A 125 0.19 -10.83 -8.53
C SER A 125 0.17 -10.68 -10.06
N GLU A 126 1.34 -10.59 -10.69
CA GLU A 126 1.56 -10.47 -12.13
C GLU A 126 1.08 -11.69 -12.93
N PHE A 127 0.93 -12.85 -12.28
CA PHE A 127 0.36 -14.05 -12.90
C PHE A 127 -1.15 -14.13 -12.80
N ASN A 128 -1.80 -13.21 -12.07
CA ASN A 128 -3.23 -13.19 -11.87
C ASN A 128 -3.90 -12.18 -12.81
N PRO A 129 -4.55 -12.61 -13.91
CA PRO A 129 -5.14 -11.70 -14.89
C PRO A 129 -6.21 -10.77 -14.31
N ILE A 130 -6.81 -11.13 -13.17
CA ILE A 130 -7.83 -10.31 -12.51
C ILE A 130 -7.27 -8.98 -12.01
N GLU A 131 -5.96 -8.89 -11.73
CA GLU A 131 -5.32 -7.64 -11.31
C GLU A 131 -5.34 -6.61 -12.45
N GLN A 132 -5.09 -7.06 -13.68
CA GLN A 132 -5.17 -6.23 -14.89
C GLN A 132 -6.62 -5.80 -15.17
N PHE A 133 -7.57 -6.72 -15.02
CA PHE A 133 -9.00 -6.40 -15.09
C PHE A 133 -9.37 -5.27 -14.13
N TRP A 134 -9.00 -5.40 -12.84
CA TRP A 134 -9.33 -4.39 -11.85
C TRP A 134 -8.61 -3.07 -12.08
N SER A 135 -7.39 -3.07 -12.60
CA SER A 135 -6.68 -1.85 -13.01
C SER A 135 -7.51 -1.04 -14.02
N VAL A 136 -8.01 -1.69 -15.07
CA VAL A 136 -8.82 -1.03 -16.10
C VAL A 136 -10.19 -0.59 -15.57
N VAL A 137 -10.89 -1.45 -14.85
CA VAL A 137 -12.21 -1.13 -14.28
C VAL A 137 -12.13 0.04 -13.32
N LYS A 138 -11.13 0.06 -12.41
CA LYS A 138 -10.91 1.18 -11.48
C LYS A 138 -10.65 2.49 -12.22
N ASN A 139 -9.89 2.45 -13.31
CA ASN A 139 -9.65 3.64 -14.13
C ASN A 139 -10.94 4.15 -14.77
N ASN A 140 -11.82 3.27 -15.26
CA ASN A 140 -13.13 3.66 -15.78
C ASN A 140 -14.03 4.29 -14.72
N VAL A 141 -14.09 3.71 -13.51
CA VAL A 141 -14.88 4.26 -12.40
C VAL A 141 -14.40 5.66 -12.01
N LYS A 142 -13.09 5.93 -12.08
CA LYS A 142 -12.46 7.21 -11.71
C LYS A 142 -12.57 8.31 -12.77
N ARG A 143 -12.80 7.96 -14.05
CA ARG A 143 -12.68 8.90 -15.18
C ARG A 143 -13.69 10.06 -15.11
N ASN A 144 -14.91 9.82 -14.63
CA ASN A 144 -15.99 10.80 -14.67
C ASN A 144 -16.50 11.15 -13.26
N ARG A 145 -17.04 12.35 -13.07
CA ARG A 145 -17.73 12.73 -11.83
C ARG A 145 -19.02 11.91 -11.67
N PHE A 146 -19.42 11.63 -10.44
CA PHE A 146 -20.73 11.01 -10.16
C PHE A 146 -21.87 11.93 -10.57
N LEU A 147 -22.91 11.36 -11.15
CA LEU A 147 -24.20 12.04 -11.34
C LEU A 147 -24.95 12.07 -10.00
N GLU A 148 -25.89 13.01 -9.82
CA GLU A 148 -26.66 13.13 -8.58
C GLU A 148 -27.50 11.88 -8.26
N THR A 149 -27.88 11.12 -9.28
CA THR A 149 -28.71 9.91 -9.17
C THR A 149 -27.89 8.61 -9.09
N GLU A 150 -26.57 8.68 -9.25
CA GLU A 150 -25.73 7.50 -9.39
C GLU A 150 -25.03 7.13 -8.08
N THR A 151 -25.02 5.84 -7.75
CA THR A 151 -24.28 5.32 -6.61
C THR A 151 -22.97 4.66 -7.06
N LEU A 152 -22.00 4.58 -6.16
CA LEU A 152 -20.74 3.86 -6.40
C LEU A 152 -20.97 2.40 -6.82
N ILE A 153 -21.99 1.75 -6.25
CA ILE A 153 -22.33 0.35 -6.55
C ILE A 153 -22.77 0.21 -8.01
N ILE A 154 -23.67 1.09 -8.48
CA ILE A 154 -24.15 1.10 -9.87
C ILE A 154 -22.95 1.26 -10.81
N ARG A 155 -22.09 2.24 -10.54
CA ARG A 155 -20.91 2.50 -11.38
C ARG A 155 -19.93 1.33 -11.45
N ILE A 156 -19.66 0.68 -10.31
CA ILE A 156 -18.79 -0.50 -10.27
C ILE A 156 -19.43 -1.67 -11.05
N SER A 157 -20.75 -1.82 -10.99
CA SER A 157 -21.46 -2.87 -11.71
C SER A 157 -21.51 -2.65 -13.22
N GLU A 158 -21.52 -1.39 -13.67
CA GLU A 158 -21.59 -1.03 -15.10
C GLU A 158 -20.22 -0.89 -15.75
N ALA A 159 -19.18 -0.51 -15.00
CA ALA A 159 -17.85 -0.28 -15.55
C ALA A 159 -17.28 -1.48 -16.35
N PRO A 160 -17.45 -2.75 -15.93
CA PRO A 160 -17.03 -3.90 -16.71
C PRO A 160 -17.72 -4.03 -18.08
N ASN A 161 -18.93 -3.49 -18.25
CA ASN A 161 -19.68 -3.58 -19.51
C ASN A 161 -19.01 -2.79 -20.65
N SER A 162 -18.10 -1.88 -20.31
CA SER A 162 -17.28 -1.17 -21.30
C SER A 162 -16.15 -2.02 -21.91
N LEU A 163 -15.85 -3.18 -21.31
CA LEU A 163 -14.78 -4.07 -21.76
C LEU A 163 -15.25 -4.95 -22.92
N LYS A 164 -14.35 -5.17 -23.88
CA LYS A 164 -14.54 -6.05 -25.03
C LYS A 164 -13.77 -7.34 -24.82
N LEU A 165 -14.14 -8.37 -25.58
CA LEU A 165 -13.44 -9.67 -25.56
C LEU A 165 -11.91 -9.53 -25.76
N ASN A 166 -11.46 -8.57 -26.56
CA ASN A 166 -10.04 -8.32 -26.75
C ASN A 166 -9.34 -7.82 -25.48
N ASP A 167 -10.01 -7.06 -24.62
CA ASP A 167 -9.41 -6.60 -23.37
C ASP A 167 -9.09 -7.80 -22.46
N PHE A 168 -10.01 -8.76 -22.36
CA PHE A 168 -9.79 -10.01 -21.61
C PHE A 168 -8.63 -10.84 -22.19
N LYS A 169 -8.52 -10.92 -23.52
CA LYS A 169 -7.35 -11.58 -24.16
C LYS A 169 -6.05 -10.86 -23.80
N CYS A 170 -6.05 -9.53 -23.79
CA CYS A 170 -4.89 -8.74 -23.38
C CYS A 170 -4.50 -8.98 -21.91
N PHE A 171 -5.46 -9.12 -20.99
CA PHE A 171 -5.19 -9.40 -19.57
C PHE A 171 -4.50 -10.76 -19.37
N VAL A 172 -5.01 -11.80 -20.05
CA VAL A 172 -4.42 -13.13 -20.02
C VAL A 172 -3.03 -13.12 -20.67
N TRP A 173 -2.90 -12.46 -21.82
CA TRP A 173 -1.62 -12.36 -22.53
C TRP A 173 -0.55 -11.63 -21.71
N HIS A 174 -0.91 -10.56 -21.01
CA HIS A 174 0.00 -9.85 -20.10
C HIS A 174 0.56 -10.81 -19.04
N SER A 175 -0.31 -11.54 -18.37
CA SER A 175 0.09 -12.51 -17.33
C SER A 175 0.97 -13.61 -17.92
N HIS A 176 0.62 -14.12 -19.10
CA HIS A 176 1.41 -15.13 -19.80
C HIS A 176 2.81 -14.62 -20.19
N LYS A 177 2.96 -13.35 -20.57
CA LYS A 177 4.26 -12.75 -20.91
C LYS A 177 5.22 -12.78 -19.71
N CYS A 178 4.70 -12.57 -18.50
CA CYS A 178 5.48 -12.62 -17.26
C CYS A 178 6.14 -13.99 -17.04
N PHE A 179 5.54 -15.09 -17.52
CA PHE A 179 6.16 -16.42 -17.44
C PHE A 179 7.50 -16.48 -18.19
N GLY A 180 7.62 -15.79 -19.32
CA GLY A 180 8.88 -15.73 -20.08
C GLY A 180 9.98 -15.01 -19.30
N ILE A 181 9.63 -13.89 -18.67
CA ILE A 181 10.53 -13.08 -17.83
C ILE A 181 11.05 -13.92 -16.66
N CYS A 182 10.15 -14.61 -15.95
CA CYS A 182 10.52 -15.49 -14.84
C CYS A 182 11.34 -16.69 -15.26
N ARG A 183 11.03 -17.32 -16.40
CA ARG A 183 11.80 -18.44 -16.93
C ARG A 183 13.25 -18.04 -17.24
N ASN A 184 13.44 -16.78 -17.64
CA ASN A 184 14.75 -16.20 -17.89
C ASN A 184 15.41 -15.59 -16.63
N LYS A 185 14.78 -15.74 -15.45
CA LYS A 185 15.23 -15.15 -14.17
C LYS A 185 15.47 -13.64 -14.24
N GLN A 186 14.64 -12.95 -15.02
CA GLN A 186 14.65 -11.50 -15.13
C GLN A 186 13.73 -10.86 -14.08
N GLU A 187 14.03 -9.63 -13.69
CA GLU A 187 13.17 -8.84 -12.82
C GLU A 187 11.87 -8.45 -13.56
N LEU A 188 10.75 -8.46 -12.82
CA LEU A 188 9.39 -8.17 -13.30
C LEU A 188 8.97 -6.74 -13.00
#